data_AF-A0A945FLM5-F1
#
_entry.id   AF-A0A945FLM5-F1
#
_cell.length_a   1.000
_cell.length_b   1.000
_cell.length_c   1.000
_cell.angle_alpha   90.00
_cell.angle_beta   90.00
_cell.angle_gamma   90.00
#
_symmetry.space_group_name_H-M   'P 1'
#
loop_
_entity.id
_entity.type
_entity.pdbx_description
1 polymer ?
#
loop_
_entity_poly.entity_id
_entity_poly.type
_entity_poly.pdbx_seq_one_letter_code
_entity_poly.pdbx_strand_id
1 'polypeptide(L)'
;MSLIEIMIALLLGAFLTGGVIQIFLSSSQTFRIQDALAGLQENGRFSMDFIARDMRMVDFWGCIKSAQIESKLKPNATYDGYAAGLAGINNDAAVNEFLDGTDSFTLRGVMAINVFLVSQPTT
;
A
#
# COMPACT_ATOMS: atom_id res chain seq x y z
N MET A 1 -43.10 -20.73 63.76
CA MET A 1 -42.64 -19.87 62.66
C MET A 1 -42.88 -18.43 63.04
N SER A 2 -41.81 -17.66 63.20
CA SER A 2 -41.80 -16.25 63.62
C SER A 2 -41.75 -15.32 62.39
N LEU A 3 -42.30 -14.11 62.52
CA LEU A 3 -42.17 -13.04 61.51
C LEU A 3 -40.70 -12.78 61.13
N ILE A 4 -39.79 -12.93 62.10
CA ILE A 4 -38.36 -12.71 61.88
C ILE A 4 -37.73 -13.78 60.97
N GLU A 5 -38.20 -15.02 61.03
CA GLU A 5 -37.71 -16.10 60.16
C GLU A 5 -38.08 -15.82 58.70
N ILE A 6 -39.28 -15.29 58.45
CA ILE A 6 -39.73 -14.92 57.10
C ILE A 6 -38.91 -13.73 56.55
N MET A 7 -38.61 -12.73 57.39
CA MET A 7 -37.80 -11.57 56.97
C MET A 7 -36.38 -11.98 56.59
N ILE A 8 -35.77 -12.87 57.37
CA ILE A 8 -34.41 -13.38 57.09
C ILE A 8 -34.41 -14.24 55.82
N ALA A 9 -35.41 -15.11 55.65
CA ALA A 9 -35.53 -15.95 54.46
C ALA A 9 -35.66 -15.13 53.18
N LEU A 10 -36.49 -14.06 53.19
CA LEU A 10 -36.67 -13.18 52.05
C LEU A 10 -35.40 -12.37 51.74
N LEU A 11 -34.72 -11.86 52.77
CA LEU A 11 -33.47 -11.12 52.61
C LEU A 11 -32.38 -11.99 51.97
N LEU A 12 -32.21 -13.23 52.43
CA LEU A 12 -31.24 -14.17 51.86
C LEU A 12 -31.61 -14.58 50.43
N GLY A 13 -32.90 -14.79 50.15
CA GLY A 13 -33.39 -15.07 48.80
C GLY A 13 -33.09 -13.93 47.82
N ALA A 14 -33.34 -12.69 48.24
CA ALA A 14 -33.04 -11.49 47.44
C ALA A 14 -31.53 -11.29 47.24
N PHE A 15 -30.72 -11.54 48.26
CA PHE A 15 -29.26 -11.44 48.17
C PHE A 15 -28.67 -12.43 47.17
N LEU A 16 -29.11 -13.70 47.24
CA LEU A 16 -28.64 -14.74 46.31
C LEU A 16 -29.06 -14.46 44.87
N THR A 17 -30.31 -14.04 44.64
CA THR A 17 -30.77 -13.67 43.29
C THR A 17 -29.99 -12.48 42.74
N GLY A 18 -29.72 -11.46 43.56
CA GLY A 18 -28.85 -10.35 43.18
C GLY A 18 -27.45 -10.79 42.74
N GLY A 19 -26.85 -11.72 43.49
CA GLY A 19 -25.53 -12.28 43.14
C GLY A 19 -25.53 -13.06 41.82
N VAL A 20 -26.56 -13.88 41.57
CA VAL A 20 -26.68 -14.66 40.32
C VAL A 20 -26.86 -13.74 39.11
N ILE A 21 -27.64 -12.66 39.23
CA ILE A 21 -27.82 -11.67 38.16
C ILE A 21 -26.46 -11.07 37.76
N GLN A 22 -25.63 -10.71 38.73
CA GLN A 22 -24.30 -10.16 38.46
C GLN A 22 -23.40 -11.15 37.70
N ILE A 23 -23.40 -12.41 38.11
CA ILE A 23 -22.65 -13.47 37.42
C ILE A 23 -23.16 -13.65 35.99
N PHE A 24 -24.48 -13.67 35.79
CA PHE A 24 -25.08 -13.81 34.47
C PHE A 24 -24.71 -12.65 33.53
N LEU A 25 -24.73 -11.41 34.03
CA LEU A 25 -24.31 -10.23 33.28
C LEU A 25 -22.84 -10.32 32.89
N SER A 26 -21.97 -10.68 33.84
CA SER A 26 -20.53 -10.85 33.61
C SER A 26 -20.24 -11.97 32.58
N SER A 27 -20.95 -13.09 32.68
CA SER A 27 -20.83 -14.21 31.73
C SER A 27 -21.26 -13.79 30.33
N SER A 28 -22.40 -13.09 30.22
CA SER A 28 -22.90 -12.56 28.95
C SER A 28 -21.93 -11.57 28.31
N GLN A 29 -21.28 -10.71 29.09
CA GLN A 29 -20.26 -9.79 28.59
C GLN A 29 -19.01 -10.55 28.13
N THR A 30 -18.58 -11.55 28.89
CA THR A 30 -17.42 -12.39 28.56
C THR A 30 -17.65 -13.12 27.24
N PHE A 31 -18.86 -13.66 27.02
CA PHE A 31 -19.23 -14.33 25.78
C PHE A 31 -19.09 -13.41 24.56
N ARG A 32 -19.58 -12.16 24.64
CA ARG A 32 -19.43 -11.18 23.55
C ARG A 32 -17.97 -10.86 23.24
N ILE A 33 -17.13 -10.78 24.27
CA ILE A 33 -15.68 -10.54 24.10
C ILE A 33 -15.03 -11.74 23.41
N GLN A 34 -15.40 -12.96 23.78
CA GLN A 34 -14.89 -14.18 23.15
C GLN A 34 -15.28 -14.25 21.67
N ASP A 35 -16.52 -13.92 21.31
CA ASP A 35 -16.96 -13.85 19.92
C ASP A 35 -16.17 -12.81 19.11
N ALA A 36 -15.97 -11.61 19.67
CA ALA A 36 -15.17 -10.58 19.03
C ALA A 36 -13.70 -11.01 18.83
N LEU A 37 -13.10 -11.66 19.84
CA LEU A 37 -11.75 -12.21 19.75
C LEU A 37 -11.65 -13.31 18.69
N ALA A 38 -12.64 -14.19 18.60
CA ALA A 38 -12.70 -15.21 17.56
C ALA A 38 -12.75 -14.57 16.16
N GLY A 39 -13.57 -13.54 15.98
CA GLY A 39 -13.62 -12.77 14.73
C GLY A 39 -12.27 -12.10 14.39
N LEU A 40 -11.59 -11.52 15.37
CA LEU A 40 -10.26 -10.94 15.18
C LEU A 40 -9.20 -12.01 14.82
N GLN A 41 -9.25 -13.18 15.44
CA GLN A 41 -8.33 -14.28 15.14
C GLN A 41 -8.55 -14.85 13.75
N GLU A 42 -9.81 -15.02 13.32
CA GLU A 42 -10.15 -15.45 11.96
C GLU A 42 -9.63 -14.45 10.92
N ASN A 43 -9.93 -13.16 11.10
CA ASN A 43 -9.45 -12.09 10.22
C ASN A 43 -7.92 -11.98 10.19
N GLY A 44 -7.28 -12.16 11.35
CA GLY A 44 -5.81 -12.21 11.45
C GLY A 44 -5.24 -13.39 10.67
N ARG A 45 -5.84 -14.57 10.79
CA ARG A 45 -5.43 -15.77 10.04
C ARG A 45 -5.54 -15.55 8.53
N PHE A 46 -6.66 -15.01 8.05
CA PHE A 46 -6.84 -14.69 6.64
C PHE A 46 -5.83 -13.65 6.13
N SER A 47 -5.61 -12.59 6.91
CA SER A 47 -4.66 -11.53 6.55
C SER A 47 -3.23 -12.08 6.45
N MET A 48 -2.84 -12.94 7.38
CA MET A 48 -1.52 -13.58 7.36
C MET A 48 -1.36 -14.56 6.19
N ASP A 49 -2.40 -15.30 5.81
CA ASP A 49 -2.38 -16.17 4.63
C ASP A 49 -2.18 -15.35 3.34
N PHE A 50 -2.88 -14.23 3.22
CA PHE A 50 -2.73 -13.32 2.08
C PHE A 50 -1.32 -12.73 1.98
N ILE A 51 -0.81 -12.18 3.10
CA ILE A 51 0.56 -11.64 3.15
C ILE A 51 1.59 -12.74 2.86
N ALA A 52 1.44 -13.94 3.42
CA ALA A 52 2.36 -15.04 3.18
C ALA A 52 2.38 -15.46 1.70
N ARG A 53 1.22 -15.43 1.04
CA ARG A 53 1.12 -15.71 -0.41
C ARG A 53 1.84 -14.65 -1.24
N ASP A 54 1.65 -13.37 -0.92
CA ASP A 54 2.33 -12.27 -1.61
C ASP A 54 3.85 -12.30 -1.35
N MET A 55 4.27 -12.59 -0.11
CA MET A 55 5.68 -12.75 0.25
C MET A 55 6.39 -13.84 -0.56
N ARG A 56 5.71 -14.92 -0.93
CA ARG A 56 6.29 -15.97 -1.79
C ARG A 56 6.54 -15.49 -3.23
N MET A 57 5.86 -14.42 -3.65
CA MET A 57 6.05 -13.78 -4.96
C MET A 57 6.81 -12.46 -4.85
N VAL A 58 7.26 -12.06 -3.65
CA VAL A 58 8.19 -10.95 -3.51
C VAL A 58 9.47 -11.35 -4.24
N ASP A 59 9.93 -10.47 -5.13
CA ASP A 59 11.06 -10.72 -6.02
C ASP A 59 10.78 -11.75 -7.14
N PHE A 60 9.51 -11.96 -7.51
CA PHE A 60 9.16 -12.73 -8.70
C PHE A 60 9.22 -11.84 -9.97
N TRP A 61 10.29 -11.97 -10.74
CA TRP A 61 10.50 -11.22 -12.00
C TRP A 61 10.04 -11.99 -13.26
N GLY A 62 9.40 -13.16 -13.08
CA GLY A 62 9.02 -14.04 -14.18
C GLY A 62 10.22 -14.49 -15.01
N CYS A 63 10.11 -14.45 -16.33
CA CYS A 63 11.17 -14.87 -17.27
C CYS A 63 12.27 -13.81 -17.50
N ILE A 64 12.24 -12.68 -16.79
CA ILE A 64 13.23 -11.61 -16.95
C ILE A 64 14.53 -12.04 -16.23
N LYS A 65 15.57 -12.39 -16.99
CA LYS A 65 16.84 -12.88 -16.44
C LYS A 65 17.68 -11.81 -15.74
N SER A 66 17.50 -10.54 -16.11
CA SER A 66 18.17 -9.40 -15.49
C SER A 66 17.43 -8.12 -15.87
N ALA A 67 17.08 -7.31 -14.87
CA ALA A 67 16.63 -5.94 -15.05
C ALA A 67 17.61 -5.04 -14.29
N GLN A 68 18.23 -4.07 -14.98
CA GLN A 68 19.06 -3.08 -14.32
C GLN A 68 18.14 -2.07 -13.61
N ILE A 69 17.94 -2.27 -12.30
CA ILE A 69 17.27 -1.27 -11.47
C ILE A 69 18.29 -0.20 -11.11
N GLU A 70 18.24 0.95 -11.78
CA GLU A 70 19.03 2.11 -11.40
C GLU A 70 18.16 3.18 -10.73
N SER A 71 18.62 3.66 -9.58
CA SER A 71 17.98 4.77 -8.88
C SER A 71 18.11 6.05 -9.68
N LYS A 72 16.97 6.71 -9.95
CA LYS A 72 16.93 8.03 -10.60
C LYS A 72 17.45 9.16 -9.70
N LEU A 73 17.73 8.89 -8.43
CA LEU A 73 18.34 9.85 -7.51
C LEU A 73 19.88 9.76 -7.51
N LYS A 74 20.46 8.80 -8.25
CA LYS A 74 21.92 8.68 -8.36
C LYS A 74 22.43 9.68 -9.41
N PRO A 75 23.36 10.58 -9.07
CA PRO A 75 24.04 11.41 -10.06
C PRO A 75 24.73 10.51 -11.10
N ASN A 76 24.56 10.81 -12.39
CA ASN A 76 25.07 10.02 -13.52
C ASN A 76 24.49 8.60 -13.65
N ALA A 77 23.19 8.41 -13.37
CA ALA A 77 22.53 7.15 -13.72
C ALA A 77 22.59 6.91 -15.24
N THR A 78 22.85 5.67 -15.64
CA THR A 78 22.89 5.24 -17.05
C THR A 78 21.57 5.54 -17.77
N TYR A 79 20.48 5.62 -17.01
CA TYR A 79 19.14 5.97 -17.47
C TYR A 79 18.63 7.31 -16.91
N ASP A 80 19.48 8.32 -16.77
CA ASP A 80 19.00 9.67 -16.44
C ASP A 80 18.53 10.41 -17.70
N GLY A 81 17.28 10.14 -18.10
CA GLY A 81 16.62 10.84 -19.21
C GLY A 81 16.32 12.32 -18.93
N TYR A 82 16.62 12.83 -17.74
CA TYR A 82 16.37 14.21 -17.33
C TYR A 82 17.62 14.96 -16.84
N ALA A 83 18.79 14.30 -16.78
CA ALA A 83 20.08 14.90 -16.38
C ALA A 83 20.36 16.21 -17.13
N ALA A 84 20.04 16.21 -18.42
CA ALA A 84 20.00 17.40 -19.26
C ALA A 84 18.57 17.53 -19.81
N GLY A 85 17.73 18.30 -19.11
CA GLY A 85 16.41 18.68 -19.61
C GLY A 85 16.47 19.42 -20.95
N LEU A 86 17.65 19.98 -21.26
CA LEU A 86 17.98 20.58 -22.55
C LEU A 86 19.36 20.14 -23.03
N ALA A 87 19.45 19.62 -24.25
CA ALA A 87 20.72 19.28 -24.90
C ALA A 87 20.69 19.58 -26.39
N GLY A 88 21.81 20.04 -26.95
CA GLY A 88 21.96 20.29 -28.39
C GLY A 88 23.21 19.59 -28.94
N ILE A 89 23.14 19.18 -30.21
CA ILE A 89 24.22 18.55 -30.96
C ILE A 89 24.45 19.39 -32.21
N ASN A 90 25.70 19.78 -32.45
CA ASN A 90 26.14 20.47 -33.67
C ASN A 90 26.56 19.42 -34.70
N ASN A 91 26.14 19.60 -35.96
CA ASN A 91 26.52 18.72 -37.07
C ASN A 91 26.23 17.24 -36.78
N ASP A 92 24.99 16.95 -36.41
CA ASP A 92 24.51 15.61 -36.08
C ASP A 92 24.65 14.69 -37.31
N ALA A 93 25.31 13.55 -37.12
CA ALA A 93 25.62 12.62 -38.20
C ALA A 93 24.38 11.77 -38.53
N ALA A 94 24.39 11.08 -39.67
CA ALA A 94 23.29 10.24 -40.19
C ALA A 94 23.00 8.95 -39.36
N VAL A 95 22.93 9.07 -38.04
CA VAL A 95 22.41 8.08 -37.12
C VAL A 95 21.16 8.73 -36.53
N ASN A 96 19.99 8.10 -36.70
CA ASN A 96 18.67 8.57 -36.22
C ASN A 96 17.86 9.49 -37.16
N GLU A 97 17.85 9.22 -38.48
CA GLU A 97 16.95 9.87 -39.46
C GLU A 97 17.15 11.39 -39.70
N PHE A 98 18.22 11.99 -39.16
CA PHE A 98 18.60 13.38 -39.44
C PHE A 98 19.48 13.48 -40.69
N LEU A 99 19.40 14.62 -41.39
CA LEU A 99 20.25 14.92 -42.55
C LEU A 99 21.65 15.30 -42.05
N ASP A 100 22.70 14.78 -42.69
CA ASP A 100 24.08 15.10 -42.35
C ASP A 100 24.33 16.61 -42.40
N GLY A 101 24.89 17.17 -41.33
CA GLY A 101 25.06 18.62 -41.17
C GLY A 101 23.92 19.35 -40.45
N THR A 102 22.89 18.64 -39.99
CA THR A 102 21.79 19.25 -39.21
C THR A 102 22.18 19.43 -37.74
N ASP A 103 21.80 20.56 -37.15
CA ASP A 103 21.89 20.76 -35.70
C ASP A 103 20.63 20.26 -35.01
N SER A 104 20.78 19.40 -34.01
CA SER A 104 19.64 18.84 -33.27
C SER A 104 19.55 19.45 -31.87
N PHE A 105 18.33 19.75 -31.43
CA PHE A 105 18.04 20.30 -30.12
C PHE A 105 16.96 19.46 -29.46
N THR A 106 17.26 18.91 -28.29
CA THR A 106 16.42 17.95 -27.58
C THR A 106 15.96 18.54 -26.25
N LEU A 107 14.65 18.53 -26.05
CA LEU A 107 13.96 18.95 -24.83
C LEU A 107 13.35 17.71 -24.18
N ARG A 108 13.71 17.43 -22.93
CA ARG A 108 13.27 16.22 -22.20
C ARG A 108 12.45 16.62 -20.99
N GLY A 109 11.34 15.91 -20.74
CA GLY A 109 10.48 16.14 -19.57
C GLY A 109 9.34 17.14 -19.76
N VAL A 110 9.09 17.61 -20.98
CA VAL A 110 7.90 18.42 -21.26
C VAL A 110 6.75 17.50 -21.66
N MET A 111 5.73 17.44 -20.82
CA MET A 111 4.45 16.82 -21.12
C MET A 111 3.62 17.84 -21.91
N ALA A 112 3.32 17.50 -23.17
CA ALA A 112 2.64 18.33 -24.19
C ALA A 112 3.53 19.44 -24.80
N ILE A 113 4.04 19.18 -26.00
CA ILE A 113 4.75 20.16 -26.83
C ILE A 113 3.94 20.42 -28.10
N ASN A 114 3.38 21.63 -28.22
CA ASN A 114 2.89 22.23 -29.47
C ASN A 114 4.02 23.04 -30.13
N VAL A 115 5.20 22.44 -30.31
CA VAL A 115 6.31 23.09 -31.03
C VAL A 115 6.27 22.58 -32.47
N PHE A 116 5.94 23.49 -33.38
CA PHE A 116 5.89 23.23 -34.81
C PHE A 116 7.13 23.83 -35.48
N LEU A 117 7.67 23.16 -36.50
CA LEU A 117 8.72 23.71 -37.35
C LEU A 117 8.14 24.89 -38.14
N VAL A 118 8.57 26.12 -37.81
CA VAL A 118 8.06 27.35 -38.45
C VAL A 118 8.71 27.60 -39.81
N SER A 119 9.94 27.13 -40.02
CA SER A 119 10.64 27.21 -41.30
C SER A 119 11.86 26.30 -41.32
N GLN A 120 12.11 25.66 -42.47
CA GLN A 120 13.39 25.03 -42.80
C GLN A 120 14.10 25.89 -43.85
N PRO A 121 15.39 26.21 -43.69
CA PRO A 121 16.13 26.90 -44.73
C PRO A 121 16.21 26.01 -45.98
N THR A 122 15.68 26.48 -47.10
CA THR A 122 15.96 25.87 -48.41
C THR A 122 17.40 26.20 -48.78
N THR A 123 18.16 25.18 -49.15
CA THR A 123 19.51 25.30 -49.73
C THR A 123 19.63 26.41 -50.76
#